data_AF-A0A7S0P7J4-F1
#
_entry.id   AF-A0A7S0P7J4-F1
#
_cell.length_a   1.000
_cell.length_b   1.000
_cell.length_c   1.000
_cell.angle_alpha   90.00
_cell.angle_beta   90.00
_cell.angle_gamma   90.00
#
_symmetry.space_group_name_H-M   'P 1'
#
loop_
_entity.id
_entity.type
_entity.pdbx_description
1 polymer ?
#
loop_
_entity_poly.entity_id
_entity_poly.type
_entity_poly.pdbx_seq_one_letter_code
_entity_poly.pdbx_strand_id
1 'polypeptide(L)'
;SELQSTLGTLDAAGAARRGTRHSYHVAFRSPQQLRAFNTPYQLGRAPGDEGEAHDPRFETPHDASLTRVPVRSGDVLILATDGLFDNMGEEQVLDIIEEEPKGAEPQRIAERIARKAKELSLDRDLDSPFALLAKENDILWSGGRPDDITIIVGHIVENAPGHTPPVFVAYSGPGEPPEAIRARPRAD
;
A
#
# COMPACT_ATOMS: atom_id res chain seq x y z
N SER A 1 12.00 -0.30 -4.01
CA SER A 1 10.63 -0.78 -4.19
C SER A 1 9.84 -0.47 -2.93
N GLU A 2 9.05 0.61 -2.94
CA GLU A 2 8.20 0.96 -1.80
C GLU A 2 6.93 0.10 -1.82
N LEU A 3 6.44 -0.30 -0.65
CA LEU A 3 5.19 -1.03 -0.50
C LEU A 3 4.09 -0.03 -0.09
N GLN A 4 3.29 0.42 -1.03
CA GLN A 4 2.01 1.09 -0.81
C GLN A 4 1.02 0.09 -0.21
N SER A 5 0.54 0.35 1.00
CA SER A 5 -0.40 -0.52 1.69
C SER A 5 -1.83 0.00 1.62
N THR A 6 -2.77 -0.80 1.10
CA THR A 6 -4.21 -0.58 1.27
C THR A 6 -4.79 -1.68 2.15
N LEU A 7 -5.46 -1.28 3.22
CA LEU A 7 -6.13 -2.15 4.17
C LEU A 7 -7.62 -2.00 3.95
N GLY A 8 -8.28 -3.06 3.48
CA GLY A 8 -9.73 -3.10 3.33
C GLY A 8 -10.37 -3.71 4.58
N THR A 9 -11.32 -3.01 5.20
CA THR A 9 -12.05 -3.53 6.37
C THR A 9 -13.45 -3.97 5.97
N LEU A 10 -13.94 -5.07 6.55
CA LEU A 10 -15.35 -5.44 6.54
C LEU A 10 -15.97 -5.16 7.92
N ASP A 11 -17.09 -4.43 7.93
CA ASP A 11 -18.02 -4.45 9.07
C ASP A 11 -18.88 -5.72 8.97
N ALA A 12 -18.44 -6.79 9.61
CA ALA A 12 -19.26 -7.96 9.89
C ALA A 12 -20.20 -7.68 11.09
N ALA A 13 -21.10 -6.70 10.97
CA ALA A 13 -22.39 -6.59 11.67
C ALA A 13 -23.00 -5.18 11.50
N GLY A 14 -24.09 -5.07 10.75
CA GLY A 14 -25.19 -4.18 11.17
C GLY A 14 -25.35 -2.80 10.54
N ALA A 15 -24.63 -2.41 9.50
CA ALA A 15 -25.01 -1.21 8.73
C ALA A 15 -24.65 -1.35 7.25
N ALA A 16 -25.58 -1.90 6.46
CA ALA A 16 -25.58 -1.66 5.02
C ALA A 16 -25.67 -0.14 4.80
N ARG A 17 -24.53 0.50 4.53
CA ARG A 17 -24.53 1.87 4.01
C ARG A 17 -25.19 1.79 2.64
N ARG A 18 -26.43 2.24 2.59
CA ARG A 18 -27.27 2.28 1.39
C ARG A 18 -26.49 3.04 0.29
N GLY A 19 -25.87 2.32 -0.65
CA GLY A 19 -25.15 2.89 -1.78
C GLY A 19 -23.73 2.38 -2.06
N THR A 20 -23.14 1.49 -1.25
CA THR A 20 -21.80 0.94 -1.58
C THR A 20 -21.91 -0.16 -2.66
N ARG A 21 -21.13 -0.04 -3.73
CA ARG A 21 -21.08 -1.01 -4.85
C ARG A 21 -20.43 -2.34 -4.46
N HIS A 22 -19.55 -2.32 -3.47
CA HIS A 22 -18.75 -3.46 -3.01
C HIS A 22 -19.11 -3.85 -1.58
N SER A 23 -18.91 -5.13 -1.23
CA SER A 23 -18.96 -5.58 0.16
C SER A 23 -17.71 -5.13 0.93
N TYR A 24 -16.55 -5.11 0.26
CA TYR A 24 -15.31 -4.52 0.76
C TYR A 24 -15.26 -3.01 0.55
N HIS A 25 -14.52 -2.30 1.40
CA HIS A 25 -14.15 -0.90 1.20
C HIS A 25 -12.72 -0.66 1.69
N VAL A 26 -12.05 0.36 1.16
CA VAL A 26 -10.74 0.79 1.67
C VAL A 26 -10.94 1.47 3.02
N ALA A 27 -10.39 0.87 4.07
CA ALA A 27 -10.46 1.39 5.42
C ALA A 27 -9.22 2.18 5.83
N PHE A 28 -8.08 1.83 5.24
CA PHE A 28 -6.83 2.55 5.43
C PHE A 28 -5.98 2.56 4.17
N ARG A 29 -5.33 3.69 3.92
CA ARG A 29 -4.30 3.89 2.90
C ARG A 29 -3.10 4.56 3.54
N SER A 30 -1.89 4.05 3.28
CA SER A 30 -0.67 4.69 3.74
C SER A 30 -0.48 6.08 3.08
N PRO A 31 0.01 7.09 3.81
CA PRO A 31 0.37 8.37 3.21
C PRO A 31 1.51 8.18 2.19
N GLN A 32 1.50 8.98 1.13
CA GLN A 32 2.61 9.00 0.17
C GLN A 32 3.79 9.82 0.73
N GLN A 33 5.00 9.31 0.58
CA GLN A 33 6.24 10.00 0.99
C GLN A 33 6.97 10.51 -0.26
N LEU A 34 6.71 11.76 -0.63
CA LEU A 34 7.23 12.38 -1.85
C LEU A 34 7.93 13.70 -1.54
N ARG A 35 9.02 14.00 -2.24
CA ARG A 35 9.62 15.35 -2.28
C ARG A 35 8.91 16.25 -3.31
N ALA A 36 8.50 15.65 -4.42
CA ALA A 36 7.79 16.29 -5.52
C ALA A 36 7.04 15.20 -6.32
N PHE A 37 6.29 15.61 -7.34
CA PHE A 37 5.65 14.66 -8.27
C PHE A 37 6.67 13.67 -8.82
N ASN A 38 6.34 12.38 -8.74
CA ASN A 38 7.18 11.26 -9.16
C ASN A 38 8.63 11.30 -8.60
N THR A 39 8.82 11.91 -7.44
CA THR A 39 10.11 12.00 -6.74
C THR A 39 9.92 11.46 -5.32
N PRO A 40 9.87 10.13 -5.14
CA PRO A 40 9.66 9.52 -3.84
C PRO A 40 10.83 9.73 -2.89
N TYR A 41 10.53 9.64 -1.60
CA TYR A 41 11.55 9.47 -0.57
C TYR A 41 12.31 8.17 -0.86
N GLN A 42 13.62 8.18 -0.69
CA GLN A 42 14.50 7.09 -1.04
C GLN A 42 15.73 7.06 -0.15
N LEU A 43 16.05 5.87 0.35
CA LEU A 43 17.35 5.61 0.94
C LEU A 43 18.35 5.38 -0.20
N GLY A 44 19.56 5.89 -0.06
CA GLY A 44 20.59 5.66 -1.05
C GLY A 44 21.97 6.07 -0.58
N ARG A 45 22.94 5.79 -1.47
CA ARG A 45 24.34 6.17 -1.30
C ARG A 45 24.84 6.64 -2.64
N ALA A 46 25.42 7.82 -2.68
CA ALA A 46 25.96 8.34 -3.91
C ALA A 46 27.26 7.61 -4.31
N PRO A 47 27.53 7.46 -5.61
CA PRO A 47 28.83 6.99 -6.08
C PRO A 47 29.96 7.89 -5.57
N GLY A 48 31.01 7.29 -5.01
CA GLY A 48 32.17 8.02 -4.48
C GLY A 48 31.99 8.62 -3.08
N ASP A 49 30.83 8.42 -2.45
CA ASP A 49 30.62 8.75 -1.04
C ASP A 49 31.29 7.68 -0.17
N GLU A 50 32.28 8.04 0.65
CA GLU A 50 32.94 7.13 1.59
C GLU A 50 32.05 6.80 2.81
N GLY A 51 30.89 7.46 2.95
CA GLY A 51 29.91 7.21 4.02
C GLY A 51 30.16 8.03 5.29
N GLU A 52 30.91 9.13 5.20
CA GLU A 52 31.26 9.96 6.36
C GLU A 52 30.18 10.99 6.74
N ALA A 53 29.29 11.35 5.81
CA ALA A 53 28.24 12.35 6.03
C ALA A 53 26.93 12.00 5.32
N HIS A 54 25.81 12.50 5.85
CA HIS A 54 24.48 12.34 5.24
C HIS A 54 24.38 13.11 3.92
N ASP A 55 24.03 12.41 2.84
CA ASP A 55 23.75 13.01 1.53
C ASP A 55 22.30 13.53 1.48
N PRO A 56 22.07 14.84 1.34
CA PRO A 56 20.73 15.45 1.40
C PRO A 56 19.80 15.07 0.23
N ARG A 57 20.32 14.35 -0.78
CA ARG A 57 19.51 13.78 -1.87
C ARG A 57 18.69 12.57 -1.44
N PHE A 58 19.10 11.91 -0.36
CA PHE A 58 18.46 10.71 0.17
C PHE A 58 17.84 11.00 1.53
N GLU A 59 16.88 10.17 1.89
CA GLU A 59 16.30 10.09 3.21
C GLU A 59 17.11 9.17 4.11
N THR A 60 16.84 9.26 5.41
CA THR A 60 17.30 8.33 6.42
C THR A 60 16.18 7.38 6.84
N PRO A 61 16.50 6.25 7.50
CA PRO A 61 15.47 5.41 8.11
C PRO A 61 14.58 6.14 9.14
N HIS A 62 15.01 7.28 9.69
CA HIS A 62 14.22 8.09 10.61
C HIS A 62 13.12 8.90 9.92
N ASP A 63 13.20 9.07 8.60
CA ASP A 63 12.19 9.77 7.80
C ASP A 63 11.04 8.85 7.38
N ALA A 64 11.12 7.55 7.69
CA ALA A 64 10.07 6.59 7.39
C ALA A 64 8.74 6.95 8.08
N SER A 65 7.64 6.86 7.34
CA SER A 65 6.31 6.97 7.93
C SER A 65 5.98 5.69 8.68
N LEU A 66 5.72 5.80 9.99
CA LEU A 66 5.38 4.66 10.82
C LEU A 66 3.89 4.65 11.12
N THR A 67 3.25 3.53 10.82
CA THR A 67 1.81 3.36 10.98
C THR A 67 1.47 2.10 11.77
N ARG A 68 0.51 2.22 12.69
CA ARG A 68 -0.20 1.12 13.35
C ARG A 68 -1.68 1.26 13.07
N VAL A 69 -2.24 0.27 12.39
CA VAL A 69 -3.65 0.23 12.00
C VAL A 69 -4.32 -0.93 12.74
N PRO A 70 -5.47 -0.72 13.41
CA PRO A 70 -6.25 -1.80 13.96
C PRO A 70 -6.83 -2.64 12.81
N VAL A 71 -6.76 -3.96 12.93
CA VAL A 71 -7.26 -4.91 11.92
C VAL A 71 -8.26 -5.87 12.53
N ARG A 72 -9.11 -6.46 11.70
CA ARG A 72 -10.12 -7.46 12.08
C ARG A 72 -9.97 -8.71 11.23
N SER A 73 -10.41 -9.85 11.77
CA SER A 73 -10.52 -11.07 10.98
C SER A 73 -11.43 -10.84 9.78
N GLY A 74 -10.99 -11.26 8.60
CA GLY A 74 -11.65 -11.01 7.32
C GLY A 74 -11.15 -9.77 6.58
N ASP A 75 -10.29 -8.95 7.19
CA ASP A 75 -9.64 -7.84 6.49
C ASP A 75 -8.63 -8.36 5.45
N VAL A 76 -8.47 -7.62 4.36
CA VAL A 76 -7.49 -7.90 3.31
C VAL A 76 -6.43 -6.81 3.34
N LEU A 77 -5.17 -7.21 3.53
CA LEU A 77 -4.00 -6.35 3.43
C LEU A 77 -3.40 -6.49 2.04
N ILE A 78 -3.29 -5.39 1.33
CA ILE A 78 -2.53 -5.28 0.08
C ILE A 78 -1.32 -4.43 0.35
N LEU A 79 -0.14 -4.90 -0.06
CA LEU A 79 1.10 -4.13 -0.11
C LEU A 79 1.63 -4.20 -1.53
N ALA A 80 1.91 -3.08 -2.19
CA ALA A 80 2.35 -3.11 -3.58
C ALA A 80 3.27 -1.95 -3.96
N THR A 81 4.07 -2.10 -5.01
CA THR A 81 4.81 -0.97 -5.58
C THR A 81 3.89 0.05 -6.24
N ASP A 82 4.41 1.26 -6.45
CA ASP A 82 3.77 2.31 -7.24
C ASP A 82 3.35 1.83 -8.63
N GLY A 83 4.08 0.89 -9.23
CA GLY A 83 3.67 0.22 -10.47
C GLY A 83 2.23 -0.32 -10.49
N LEU A 84 1.65 -0.71 -9.34
CA LEU A 84 0.21 -1.01 -9.23
C LEU A 84 -0.62 0.28 -9.31
N PHE A 85 -0.39 1.17 -8.36
CA PHE A 85 -1.29 2.31 -8.09
C PHE A 85 -1.15 3.45 -9.11
N ASP A 86 -0.06 3.48 -9.88
CA ASP A 86 0.12 4.36 -11.04
C ASP A 86 -0.77 3.94 -12.22
N ASN A 87 -1.23 2.69 -12.24
CA ASN A 87 -1.93 2.07 -13.36
C ASN A 87 -3.35 1.63 -13.05
N MET A 88 -3.67 1.38 -11.79
CA MET A 88 -4.94 0.79 -11.39
C MET A 88 -5.51 1.51 -10.17
N GLY A 89 -6.76 1.96 -10.29
CA GLY A 89 -7.47 2.61 -9.19
C GLY A 89 -7.95 1.63 -8.13
N GLU A 90 -8.20 2.14 -6.91
CA GLU A 90 -8.63 1.32 -5.76
C GLU A 90 -9.97 0.59 -6.02
N GLU A 91 -10.93 1.23 -6.70
CA GLU A 91 -12.20 0.60 -7.06
C GLU A 91 -12.00 -0.65 -7.93
N GLN A 92 -11.06 -0.62 -8.87
CA GLN A 92 -10.74 -1.78 -9.70
C GLN A 92 -10.09 -2.90 -8.89
N VAL A 93 -9.35 -2.55 -7.83
CA VAL A 93 -8.76 -3.53 -6.92
C VAL A 93 -9.88 -4.19 -6.10
N LEU A 94 -10.83 -3.39 -5.60
CA LEU A 94 -12.02 -3.88 -4.91
C LEU A 94 -12.89 -4.79 -5.81
N ASP A 95 -13.07 -4.44 -7.08
CA ASP A 95 -13.74 -5.30 -8.07
C ASP A 95 -13.11 -6.71 -8.10
N ILE A 96 -11.78 -6.79 -8.21
CA ILE A 96 -11.08 -8.08 -8.25
C ILE A 96 -11.28 -8.87 -6.96
N ILE A 97 -11.22 -8.22 -5.79
CA ILE A 97 -11.42 -8.88 -4.49
C ILE A 97 -12.86 -9.40 -4.36
N GLU A 98 -13.86 -8.63 -4.79
CA GLU A 98 -15.27 -8.97 -4.69
C GLU A 98 -15.66 -10.15 -5.61
N GLU A 99 -15.00 -10.26 -6.76
CA GLU A 99 -15.19 -11.37 -7.70
C GLU A 99 -14.60 -12.70 -7.19
N GLU A 100 -13.70 -12.66 -6.21
CA GLU A 100 -13.10 -13.85 -5.63
C GLU A 100 -14.03 -14.49 -4.58
N PRO A 101 -14.13 -15.83 -4.55
CA PRO A 101 -14.93 -16.49 -3.53
C PRO A 101 -14.35 -16.20 -2.15
N LYS A 102 -15.22 -16.14 -1.13
CA LYS A 102 -14.78 -16.01 0.26
C LYS A 102 -13.78 -17.12 0.60
N GLY A 103 -12.61 -16.75 1.11
CA GLY A 103 -11.53 -17.68 1.40
C GLY A 103 -10.67 -18.06 0.19
N ALA A 104 -10.74 -17.33 -0.92
CA ALA A 104 -9.79 -17.47 -2.01
C ALA A 104 -8.33 -17.34 -1.51
N GLU A 105 -7.42 -18.08 -2.15
CA GLU A 105 -6.00 -18.01 -1.83
C GLU A 105 -5.46 -16.58 -2.12
N PRO A 106 -4.77 -15.93 -1.16
CA PRO A 106 -4.22 -14.58 -1.36
C PRO A 106 -3.34 -14.45 -2.61
N GLN A 107 -2.60 -15.52 -2.94
CA GLN A 107 -1.78 -15.59 -4.15
C GLN A 107 -2.61 -15.38 -5.43
N ARG A 108 -3.82 -15.95 -5.50
CA ARG A 108 -4.70 -15.81 -6.67
C ARG A 108 -5.16 -14.36 -6.82
N ILE A 109 -5.51 -13.71 -5.71
CA ILE A 109 -5.87 -12.28 -5.70
C ILE A 109 -4.68 -11.44 -6.19
N ALA A 110 -3.48 -11.67 -5.64
CA ALA A 110 -2.27 -10.97 -6.02
C ALA A 110 -1.96 -11.10 -7.52
N GLU A 111 -2.05 -12.32 -8.07
CA GLU A 111 -1.81 -12.59 -9.49
C GLU A 111 -2.82 -11.90 -10.40
N ARG A 112 -4.10 -11.85 -10.01
CA ARG A 112 -5.14 -11.16 -10.79
C ARG A 112 -4.91 -9.66 -10.79
N ILE A 113 -4.62 -9.06 -9.64
CA ILE A 113 -4.30 -7.63 -9.55
C ILE A 113 -3.04 -7.33 -10.36
N ALA A 114 -1.97 -8.10 -10.21
CA ALA A 114 -0.71 -7.87 -10.92
C ALA A 114 -0.88 -7.97 -12.45
N ARG A 115 -1.65 -8.97 -12.91
CA ARG A 115 -1.97 -9.12 -14.34
C ARG A 115 -2.74 -7.91 -14.87
N LYS A 116 -3.78 -7.47 -14.15
CA LYS A 116 -4.60 -6.34 -14.56
C LYS A 116 -3.80 -5.04 -14.57
N ALA A 117 -3.00 -4.79 -13.52
CA ALA A 117 -2.12 -3.64 -13.44
C ALA A 117 -1.10 -3.63 -14.59
N LYS A 118 -0.53 -4.78 -14.95
CA LYS A 118 0.37 -4.90 -16.10
C LYS A 118 -0.32 -4.57 -17.42
N GLU A 119 -1.53 -5.10 -17.66
CA GLU A 119 -2.32 -4.76 -18.84
C GLU A 119 -2.53 -3.24 -18.95
N LEU A 120 -2.98 -2.60 -17.85
CA LEU A 120 -3.22 -1.16 -17.80
C LEU A 120 -1.93 -0.34 -17.94
N SER A 121 -0.79 -0.84 -17.44
CA SER A 121 0.50 -0.17 -17.57
C SER A 121 0.99 -0.05 -19.02
N LEU A 122 0.52 -0.94 -19.89
CA LEU A 122 0.90 -0.99 -21.31
C LEU A 122 -0.17 -0.36 -22.23
N ASP A 123 -1.34 -0.05 -21.69
CA ASP A 123 -2.42 0.61 -22.42
C ASP A 123 -2.05 2.07 -22.67
N ARG A 124 -2.09 2.51 -23.94
CA ARG A 124 -1.72 3.89 -24.32
C ARG A 124 -2.92 4.79 -24.52
N ASP A 125 -4.13 4.21 -24.52
CA ASP A 125 -5.37 4.89 -24.90
C ASP A 125 -6.18 5.32 -23.67
N LEU A 126 -5.88 4.77 -22.50
CA LEU A 126 -6.50 5.13 -21.23
C LEU A 126 -5.58 6.01 -20.38
N ASP A 127 -6.10 7.10 -19.83
CA ASP A 127 -5.38 7.84 -18.80
C ASP A 127 -5.38 7.04 -17.50
N SER A 128 -4.20 6.56 -17.12
CA SER A 128 -3.99 5.90 -15.84
C SER A 128 -4.05 6.90 -14.67
N PRO A 129 -4.17 6.42 -13.41
CA PRO A 129 -4.03 7.29 -12.24
C PRO A 129 -2.77 8.17 -12.28
N PHE A 130 -1.64 7.62 -12.72
CA PHE A 130 -0.41 8.40 -12.92
C PHE A 130 -0.58 9.49 -13.99
N ALA A 131 -1.18 9.16 -15.14
CA ALA A 131 -1.41 10.13 -16.21
C ALA A 131 -2.29 11.29 -15.75
N LEU A 132 -3.33 11.01 -14.97
CA LEU A 132 -4.21 12.02 -14.39
C LEU A 132 -3.43 12.93 -13.43
N LEU A 133 -2.67 12.34 -12.49
CA LEU A 133 -1.84 13.11 -11.57
C LEU A 133 -0.74 13.91 -12.27
N ALA A 134 -0.15 13.38 -13.34
CA ALA A 134 0.84 14.10 -14.15
C ALA A 134 0.22 15.38 -14.75
N LYS A 135 -0.99 15.27 -15.31
CA LYS A 135 -1.70 16.43 -15.88
C LYS A 135 -2.07 17.46 -14.81
N GLU A 136 -2.44 17.01 -13.61
CA GLU A 136 -2.67 17.90 -12.46
C GLU A 136 -1.41 18.64 -12.00
N ASN A 137 -0.22 18.12 -12.35
CA ASN A 137 1.08 18.73 -12.09
C ASN A 137 1.68 19.37 -13.36
N ASP A 138 0.85 19.75 -14.33
CA ASP A 138 1.23 20.41 -15.59
C ASP A 138 2.22 19.61 -16.46
N ILE A 139 2.27 18.28 -16.29
CA ILE A 139 3.10 17.36 -17.07
C ILE A 139 2.22 16.70 -18.14
N LEU A 140 2.63 16.83 -19.40
CA LEU A 140 1.96 16.16 -20.51
C LEU A 140 2.31 14.67 -20.54
N TRP A 141 1.40 13.83 -20.05
CA TRP A 141 1.48 12.37 -20.10
C TRP A 141 0.11 11.79 -20.48
N SER A 142 0.09 10.66 -21.19
CA SER A 142 -1.12 9.88 -21.51
C SER A 142 -0.80 8.40 -21.52
N GLY A 143 -1.80 7.55 -21.27
CA GLY A 143 -1.58 6.11 -21.17
C GLY A 143 -1.12 5.67 -19.79
N GLY A 144 -0.93 4.36 -19.64
CA GLY A 144 -0.28 3.72 -18.50
C GLY A 144 1.20 4.07 -18.37
N ARG A 145 1.74 3.70 -17.20
CA ARG A 145 3.15 3.83 -16.84
C ARG A 145 3.77 2.44 -16.71
N PRO A 146 4.54 1.97 -17.70
CA PRO A 146 5.27 0.71 -17.59
C PRO A 146 6.32 0.79 -16.48
N ASP A 147 6.19 -0.03 -15.44
CA ASP A 147 7.11 -0.10 -14.30
C ASP A 147 7.11 -1.50 -13.67
N ASP A 148 8.00 -1.76 -12.73
CA ASP A 148 8.02 -3.01 -11.96
C ASP A 148 6.81 -3.11 -11.01
N ILE A 149 6.03 -4.18 -11.16
CA ILE A 149 4.81 -4.42 -10.37
C ILE A 149 5.07 -5.55 -9.38
N THR A 150 5.11 -5.21 -8.09
CA THR A 150 5.19 -6.17 -6.99
C THR A 150 3.95 -6.01 -6.11
N ILE A 151 3.32 -7.12 -5.75
CA ILE A 151 2.11 -7.13 -4.90
C ILE A 151 2.24 -8.27 -3.89
N ILE A 152 1.92 -7.97 -2.63
CA ILE A 152 1.75 -8.92 -1.54
C ILE A 152 0.30 -8.77 -1.07
N VAL A 153 -0.40 -9.90 -0.95
CA VAL A 153 -1.75 -9.96 -0.40
C VAL A 153 -1.72 -10.83 0.85
N GLY A 154 -2.33 -10.35 1.93
CA GLY A 154 -2.51 -11.08 3.17
C GLY A 154 -3.96 -11.04 3.64
N HIS A 155 -4.44 -12.17 4.14
CA HIS A 155 -5.73 -12.22 4.84
C HIS A 155 -5.50 -12.15 6.34
N ILE A 156 -6.21 -11.24 7.00
CA ILE A 156 -6.23 -11.18 8.45
C ILE A 156 -7.19 -12.27 8.93
N VAL A 157 -6.68 -13.16 9.77
CA VAL A 157 -7.42 -14.28 10.35
C VAL A 157 -7.41 -14.18 11.87
N GLU A 158 -8.34 -14.86 12.52
CA GLU A 158 -8.31 -14.99 13.98
C GLU A 158 -7.03 -15.71 14.42
N ASN A 159 -6.52 -15.33 15.59
CA ASN A 159 -5.37 -16.02 16.17
C ASN A 159 -5.72 -17.45 16.52
N ALA A 160 -4.70 -18.31 16.51
CA ALA A 160 -4.82 -19.64 17.08
C ALA A 160 -5.31 -19.55 18.55
N PRO A 161 -6.16 -20.48 19.01
CA PRO A 161 -6.65 -20.50 20.37
C PRO A 161 -5.50 -20.39 21.38
N GLY A 162 -5.61 -19.46 22.33
CA GLY A 162 -4.61 -19.24 23.38
C GLY A 162 -3.53 -18.20 23.07
N HIS A 163 -3.52 -17.61 21.86
CA HIS A 163 -2.65 -16.47 21.53
C HIS A 163 -3.43 -15.15 21.62
N THR A 164 -3.15 -14.36 22.65
CA THR A 164 -3.63 -12.97 22.73
C THR A 164 -2.53 -12.05 22.22
N PRO A 165 -2.68 -11.43 21.04
CA PRO A 165 -1.67 -10.53 20.52
C PRO A 165 -1.58 -9.28 21.42
N PRO A 166 -0.39 -8.67 21.53
CA PRO A 166 -0.25 -7.40 22.23
C PRO A 166 -1.14 -6.32 21.58
N VAL A 167 -1.86 -5.58 22.42
CA VAL A 167 -2.69 -4.44 21.98
C VAL A 167 -1.79 -3.23 21.86
N PHE A 168 -1.86 -2.56 20.71
CA PHE A 168 -1.12 -1.34 20.45
C PHE A 168 -2.08 -0.19 20.15
N VAL A 169 -1.71 1.02 20.58
CA VAL A 169 -2.41 2.24 20.16
C VAL A 169 -2.12 2.48 18.68
N ALA A 170 -3.16 2.81 17.93
CA ALA A 170 -3.04 3.25 16.54
C ALA A 170 -2.18 4.51 16.46
N TYR A 171 -1.32 4.59 15.44
CA TYR A 171 -0.41 5.71 15.23
C TYR A 171 -0.21 5.88 13.73
N SER A 172 -0.09 7.12 13.26
CA SER A 172 0.34 7.44 11.91
C SER A 172 1.01 8.79 11.93
N GLY A 173 2.25 8.87 11.45
CA GLY A 173 2.97 10.13 11.36
C GLY A 173 4.45 9.93 11.03
N PRO A 174 5.12 10.98 10.51
CA PRO A 174 6.56 10.96 10.28
C PRO A 174 7.34 11.01 11.60
N GLY A 175 8.61 10.59 11.54
CA GLY A 175 9.58 10.78 12.62
C GLY A 175 9.69 9.61 13.59
N GLU A 176 10.29 9.89 14.74
CA GLU A 176 10.63 8.86 15.70
C GLU A 176 9.38 8.14 16.23
N PRO A 177 9.30 6.80 16.10
CA PRO A 177 8.18 6.05 16.63
C PRO A 177 8.06 6.24 18.14
N PRO A 178 6.84 6.23 18.71
CA PRO A 178 6.66 6.09 20.15
C PRO A 178 7.52 4.95 20.72
N GLU A 179 8.04 5.12 21.93
CA GLU A 179 8.95 4.14 22.57
C GLU A 179 8.36 2.73 22.61
N ALA A 180 7.04 2.62 22.79
CA ALA A 180 6.27 1.38 22.72
C ALA A 180 6.27 0.66 21.35
N ILE A 181 6.77 1.29 20.29
CA ILE A 181 7.03 0.65 18.98
C ILE A 181 8.47 0.18 18.87
N ARG A 182 9.41 0.93 19.43
CA ARG A 182 10.84 0.58 19.45
C ARG A 182 11.15 -0.63 20.31
N ALA A 183 10.41 -0.78 21.41
CA ALA A 183 10.62 -1.83 22.42
C ALA A 183 10.08 -3.22 22.02
N ARG A 184 10.03 -3.60 20.73
CA ARG A 184 9.70 -4.99 20.37
C ARG A 184 10.64 -5.93 21.15
N PRO A 185 10.13 -6.98 21.82
CA PRO A 185 11.00 -8.02 22.34
C PRO A 185 11.79 -8.55 21.13
N ARG A 186 13.12 -8.58 21.23
CA ARG A 186 13.89 -9.39 20.28
C ARG A 186 13.31 -10.80 20.40
N ALA A 187 12.96 -11.42 19.27
CA ALA A 187 12.64 -12.83 19.29
C ALA A 187 13.92 -13.56 19.72
N ASP A 188 13.84 -14.25 20.86
CA ASP A 188 14.86 -15.15 21.38
C ASP A 188 15.23 -16.24 20.37
#